data_AF-A0A6A6I4K7-F1
#
_entry.id   AF-A0A6A6I4K7-F1
#
_cell.length_a   1.000
_cell.length_b   1.000
_cell.length_c   1.000
_cell.angle_alpha   90.00
_cell.angle_beta   90.00
_cell.angle_gamma   90.00
#
_symmetry.space_group_name_H-M   'P 1'
#
loop_
_entity.id
_entity.type
_entity.pdbx_description
1 polymer ?
#
loop_
_entity_poly.entity_id
_entity_poly.type
_entity_poly.pdbx_seq_one_letter_code
_entity_poly.pdbx_strand_id
1 'polypeptide(L)'
;MRTKAEVIREHYGVVPNMMEVLTTRHSSLMQYIEPPLDQWTTLKLPYEAPEHPGIPSMDEIERALQDNRISARHGLRPVCRVGKCVVKIADRNILQEAEMLLYLQEHSKVRAPKLYAAFINPTNDLCYMVMEFIEGDTLDMDKWLALDDEAQTIICSKLSEQLKLLRSIPCEGEGYYGRVYRQGWSPLSFLRIRYKEMLGPYNTFDDFISAMYVCTEHDLATQNLADEFFPEEVEFLSKFKHVLGKTRGFKPVLTFLDLKWDNLIVRPIKGEDGEAIKDWEITLIDWHDCGWLPAFMQFAALEARIMLFGEDDAKFRQRVYANFEEAYTYTEELKFLEDGRYHANYTFI
;
A
#
# COMPACT_ATOMS: atom_id res chain seq x y z
N MET A 1 -12.70 24.62 12.52
CA MET A 1 -11.54 24.36 11.64
C MET A 1 -10.47 25.36 12.00
N ARG A 2 -9.20 24.95 11.98
CA ARG A 2 -8.07 25.85 12.24
C ARG A 2 -7.85 26.74 11.01
N THR A 3 -7.20 27.88 11.20
CA THR A 3 -6.63 28.66 10.10
C THR A 3 -5.38 27.97 9.56
N LYS A 4 -5.04 28.24 8.30
CA LYS A 4 -3.81 27.72 7.67
C LYS A 4 -2.55 28.11 8.48
N ALA A 5 -2.52 29.34 9.00
CA ALA A 5 -1.45 29.82 9.86
C ALA A 5 -1.32 29.06 11.20
N GLU A 6 -2.43 28.66 11.82
CA GLU A 6 -2.41 27.83 13.03
C GLU A 6 -1.83 26.44 12.77
N VAL A 7 -2.24 25.80 11.66
CA VAL A 7 -1.73 24.49 11.24
C VAL A 7 -0.23 24.55 10.97
N ILE A 8 0.23 25.54 10.21
CA ILE A 8 1.66 25.75 9.93
C ILE A 8 2.43 25.96 11.24
N ARG A 9 1.92 26.82 12.13
CA ARG A 9 2.58 27.13 13.41
C ARG A 9 2.75 25.89 14.28
N GLU A 10 1.74 25.02 14.32
CA GLU A 10 1.79 23.78 15.10
C GLU A 10 2.86 22.82 14.57
N HIS A 11 2.97 22.67 13.26
CA HIS A 11 3.85 21.65 12.66
C HIS A 11 5.28 22.14 12.40
N TYR A 12 5.46 23.42 12.09
CA TYR A 12 6.73 24.04 11.67
C TYR A 12 7.22 25.16 12.60
N GLY A 13 6.43 25.57 13.60
CA GLY A 13 6.75 26.70 14.46
C GLY A 13 6.46 28.06 13.80
N VAL A 14 6.97 29.13 14.39
CA VAL A 14 6.80 30.48 13.83
C VAL A 14 7.77 30.63 12.65
N VAL A 15 7.22 30.56 11.44
CA VAL A 15 7.94 30.74 10.18
C VAL A 15 7.51 32.05 9.49
N PRO A 16 8.42 32.76 8.81
CA PRO A 16 8.15 34.07 8.24
C PRO A 16 7.34 34.02 6.94
N ASN A 17 7.32 32.91 6.20
CA ASN A 17 6.51 32.73 4.99
C ASN A 17 6.40 31.24 4.56
N MET A 18 5.53 30.97 3.59
CA MET A 18 5.28 29.62 3.05
C MET A 18 6.51 28.99 2.34
N MET A 19 7.41 29.77 1.77
CA MET A 19 8.61 29.21 1.12
C MET A 19 9.52 28.51 2.13
N GLU A 20 9.60 29.05 3.35
CA GLU A 20 10.34 28.43 4.44
C GLU A 20 9.64 27.16 4.96
N VAL A 21 8.30 27.12 4.97
CA VAL A 21 7.53 25.90 5.26
C VAL A 21 7.88 24.80 4.27
N LEU A 22 7.84 25.11 2.96
CA LEU A 22 8.16 24.13 1.91
C LEU A 22 9.61 23.65 2.00
N THR A 23 10.55 24.56 2.29
CA THR A 23 11.96 24.23 2.49
C THR A 23 12.15 23.34 3.72
N THR A 24 11.45 23.62 4.81
CA THR A 24 11.50 22.84 6.06
C THR A 24 10.85 21.47 5.87
N ARG A 25 9.73 21.39 5.14
CA ARG A 25 9.07 20.14 4.76
C ARG A 25 10.03 19.26 3.94
N HIS A 26 10.67 19.84 2.91
CA HIS A 26 11.67 19.14 2.11
C HIS A 26 12.87 18.70 2.95
N SER A 27 13.37 19.57 3.83
CA SER A 27 14.50 19.23 4.72
C SER A 27 14.13 18.14 5.72
N SER A 28 12.89 18.11 6.21
CA SER A 28 12.40 17.07 7.12
C SER A 28 12.33 15.70 6.46
N LEU A 29 12.05 15.64 5.15
CA LEU A 29 12.17 14.40 4.37
C LEU A 29 13.61 13.90 4.34
N MET A 30 14.59 14.82 4.27
CA MET A 30 16.01 14.49 4.18
C MET A 30 16.65 14.24 5.56
N GLN A 31 16.05 14.72 6.64
CA GLN A 31 16.49 14.54 8.04
C GLN A 31 15.66 13.47 8.76
N TYR A 32 15.21 12.45 8.03
CA TYR A 32 14.49 11.31 8.58
C TYR A 32 15.30 10.68 9.72
N ILE A 33 14.78 10.75 10.94
CA ILE A 33 15.33 9.99 12.07
C ILE A 33 14.66 8.65 12.03
N GLU A 34 15.42 7.62 11.64
CA GLU A 34 14.88 6.27 11.53
C GLU A 34 14.41 5.75 12.90
N PRO A 35 13.14 5.31 13.02
CA PRO A 35 12.64 4.71 14.24
C PRO A 35 13.47 3.49 14.66
N PRO A 36 13.51 3.19 15.98
CA PRO A 36 14.09 1.96 16.50
C PRO A 36 13.55 0.70 15.79
N LEU A 37 14.40 -0.33 15.64
CA LEU A 37 14.10 -1.54 14.88
C LEU A 37 12.82 -2.26 15.34
N ASP A 38 12.54 -2.24 16.64
CA ASP A 38 11.36 -2.87 17.26
C ASP A 38 10.03 -2.18 16.90
N GLN A 39 10.07 -0.97 16.31
CA GLN A 39 8.89 -0.34 15.74
C GLN A 39 8.63 -0.75 14.28
N TRP A 40 9.66 -1.26 13.59
CA TRP A 40 9.57 -1.69 12.20
C TRP A 40 9.08 -3.13 12.07
N THR A 41 9.50 -4.00 12.99
CA THR A 41 9.15 -5.42 12.95
C THR A 41 9.31 -6.08 14.31
N THR A 42 8.49 -7.10 14.55
CA THR A 42 8.64 -8.07 15.64
C THR A 42 9.46 -9.29 15.21
N LEU A 43 9.81 -9.39 13.92
CA LEU A 43 10.59 -10.48 13.36
C LEU A 43 11.99 -10.51 13.99
N LYS A 44 12.41 -11.70 14.44
CA LYS A 44 13.78 -11.92 14.91
C LYS A 44 14.71 -11.98 13.69
N LEU A 45 15.63 -11.01 13.60
CA LEU A 45 16.62 -10.92 12.52
C LEU A 45 17.99 -11.46 12.96
N PRO A 46 18.75 -12.14 12.07
CA PRO A 46 18.33 -12.56 10.73
C PRO A 46 17.26 -13.67 10.81
N TYR A 47 16.30 -13.61 9.89
CA TYR A 47 15.31 -14.65 9.68
C TYR A 47 15.70 -15.50 8.47
N GLU A 48 15.56 -16.81 8.61
CA GLU A 48 15.66 -17.79 7.52
C GLU A 48 14.53 -18.81 7.69
N ALA A 49 13.78 -19.05 6.63
CA ALA A 49 12.66 -19.97 6.63
C ALA A 49 13.15 -21.43 6.69
N PRO A 50 12.41 -22.35 7.32
CA PRO A 50 12.80 -23.76 7.38
C PRO A 50 12.89 -24.44 6.00
N GLU A 51 12.10 -23.97 5.03
CA GLU A 51 12.07 -24.47 3.66
C GLU A 51 12.30 -23.34 2.66
N HIS A 52 13.36 -23.44 1.87
CA HIS A 52 13.72 -22.47 0.84
C HIS A 52 14.62 -23.13 -0.23
N PRO A 53 14.69 -22.59 -1.46
CA PRO A 53 15.51 -23.15 -2.54
C PRO A 53 17.02 -22.83 -2.43
N GLY A 54 17.50 -22.40 -1.26
CA GLY A 54 18.83 -21.83 -1.03
C GLY A 54 18.81 -20.30 -1.03
N ILE A 55 19.41 -19.67 0.00
CA ILE A 55 19.52 -18.20 0.07
C ILE A 55 20.71 -17.74 -0.78
N PRO A 56 20.51 -16.81 -1.74
CA PRO A 56 21.61 -16.27 -2.54
C PRO A 56 22.72 -15.65 -1.70
N SER A 57 23.97 -15.91 -2.09
CA SER A 57 25.14 -15.22 -1.55
C SER A 57 25.20 -13.76 -2.01
N MET A 58 25.94 -12.92 -1.28
CA MET A 58 26.10 -11.50 -1.64
C MET A 58 26.67 -11.32 -3.06
N ASP A 59 27.66 -12.12 -3.45
CA ASP A 59 28.24 -12.09 -4.80
C ASP A 59 27.21 -12.43 -5.90
N GLU A 60 26.28 -13.36 -5.62
CA GLU A 60 25.20 -13.69 -6.56
C GLU A 60 24.19 -12.56 -6.67
N ILE A 61 23.85 -11.92 -5.56
CA ILE A 61 22.97 -10.75 -5.52
C ILE A 61 23.59 -9.61 -6.31
N GLU A 62 24.87 -9.29 -6.07
CA GLU A 62 25.59 -8.23 -6.78
C GLU A 62 25.65 -8.45 -8.29
N ARG A 63 25.91 -9.69 -8.74
CA ARG A 63 25.83 -10.04 -10.16
C ARG A 63 24.42 -9.89 -10.71
N ALA A 64 23.41 -10.40 -10.01
CA ALA A 64 22.02 -10.33 -10.45
C ALA A 64 21.48 -8.89 -10.50
N LEU A 65 21.99 -7.98 -9.67
CA LEU A 65 21.66 -6.55 -9.76
C LEU A 65 22.16 -5.90 -11.06
N GLN A 66 23.16 -6.49 -11.72
CA GLN A 66 23.62 -6.06 -13.04
C GLN A 66 22.88 -6.78 -14.18
N ASP A 67 22.75 -8.10 -14.06
CA ASP A 67 22.34 -8.95 -15.18
C ASP A 67 20.84 -9.29 -15.20
N ASN A 68 20.19 -9.28 -14.03
CA ASN A 68 18.82 -9.76 -13.84
C ASN A 68 18.01 -8.89 -12.86
N ARG A 69 18.20 -7.57 -12.98
CA ARG A 69 17.45 -6.58 -12.21
C ARG A 69 16.04 -6.44 -12.79
N ILE A 70 15.04 -6.54 -11.93
CA ILE A 70 13.62 -6.42 -12.29
C ILE A 70 13.01 -5.08 -11.87
N SER A 71 13.66 -4.32 -10.98
CA SER A 71 13.29 -2.93 -10.72
C SER A 71 13.96 -1.95 -11.69
N ALA A 72 13.44 -0.73 -11.77
CA ALA A 72 14.04 0.34 -12.58
C ALA A 72 15.54 0.52 -12.26
N ARG A 73 16.37 0.65 -13.30
CA ARG A 73 17.85 0.66 -13.22
C ARG A 73 18.42 1.70 -12.24
N HIS A 74 17.75 2.83 -12.08
CA HIS A 74 18.15 3.93 -11.19
C HIS A 74 17.17 4.13 -10.01
N GLY A 75 16.30 3.15 -9.74
CA GLY A 75 15.39 3.20 -8.60
C GLY A 75 16.13 3.05 -7.27
N LEU A 76 15.62 3.73 -6.24
CA LEU A 76 16.16 3.73 -4.87
C LEU A 76 15.98 2.38 -4.13
N ARG A 77 15.15 1.48 -4.67
CA ARG A 77 14.86 0.16 -4.10
C ARG A 77 15.20 -0.92 -5.13
N PRO A 78 16.45 -1.39 -5.16
CA PRO A 78 16.88 -2.42 -6.10
C PRO A 78 16.14 -3.74 -5.85
N VAL A 79 15.71 -4.38 -6.94
CA VAL A 79 15.10 -5.70 -6.91
C VAL A 79 15.71 -6.53 -8.05
N CYS A 80 16.20 -7.72 -7.75
CA CYS A 80 16.75 -8.63 -8.74
C CYS A 80 16.27 -10.06 -8.54
N ARG A 81 16.31 -10.86 -9.60
CA ARG A 81 16.02 -12.30 -9.55
C ARG A 81 17.32 -13.10 -9.49
N VAL A 82 17.40 -14.03 -8.55
CA VAL A 82 18.48 -15.02 -8.44
C VAL A 82 17.84 -16.41 -8.46
N GLY A 83 17.89 -17.10 -9.60
CA GLY A 83 17.25 -18.41 -9.75
C GLY A 83 15.75 -18.38 -9.46
N LYS A 84 15.33 -19.06 -8.39
CA LYS A 84 13.93 -19.12 -7.90
C LYS A 84 13.61 -18.08 -6.82
N CYS A 85 14.52 -17.15 -6.56
CA CYS A 85 14.37 -16.12 -5.56
C CYS A 85 14.25 -14.73 -6.20
N VAL A 86 13.48 -13.87 -5.56
CA VAL A 86 13.55 -12.41 -5.70
C VAL A 86 14.26 -11.87 -4.48
N VAL A 87 15.21 -10.96 -4.69
CA VAL A 87 15.90 -10.23 -3.64
C VAL A 87 15.52 -8.76 -3.77
N LYS A 88 14.89 -8.22 -2.72
CA LYS A 88 14.57 -6.81 -2.57
C LYS A 88 15.53 -6.19 -1.56
N ILE A 89 16.04 -5.00 -1.88
CA ILE A 89 16.97 -4.24 -1.04
C ILE A 89 16.38 -2.85 -0.79
N ALA A 90 16.24 -2.47 0.48
CA ALA A 90 15.70 -1.17 0.88
C ALA A 90 16.09 -0.85 2.33
N ASP A 91 15.61 0.30 2.83
CA ASP A 91 15.67 0.64 4.25
C ASP A 91 14.73 -0.26 5.08
N ARG A 92 14.60 0.00 6.39
CA ARG A 92 13.82 -0.84 7.31
C ARG A 92 12.35 -1.02 6.95
N ASN A 93 11.80 -0.19 6.06
CA ASN A 93 10.41 -0.32 5.61
C ASN A 93 10.08 -1.67 4.96
N ILE A 94 11.06 -2.34 4.36
CA ILE A 94 10.85 -3.67 3.78
C ILE A 94 10.56 -4.75 4.83
N LEU A 95 10.95 -4.53 6.10
CA LEU A 95 10.68 -5.47 7.18
C LEU A 95 9.18 -5.57 7.47
N GLN A 96 8.39 -4.53 7.15
CA GLN A 96 6.93 -4.56 7.25
C GLN A 96 6.34 -5.54 6.22
N GLU A 97 6.91 -5.58 5.01
CA GLU A 97 6.52 -6.55 3.98
C GLU A 97 6.90 -7.97 4.41
N ALA A 98 8.12 -8.18 4.89
CA ALA A 98 8.58 -9.48 5.36
C ALA A 98 7.66 -10.06 6.45
N GLU A 99 7.32 -9.24 7.44
CA GLU A 99 6.43 -9.61 8.53
C GLU A 99 5.00 -9.92 8.05
N MET A 100 4.47 -9.12 7.11
CA MET A 100 3.16 -9.36 6.51
C MET A 100 3.14 -10.69 5.73
N LEU A 101 4.18 -11.00 4.95
CA LEU A 101 4.26 -12.26 4.21
C LEU A 101 4.21 -13.47 5.16
N LEU A 102 4.97 -13.45 6.26
CA LEU A 102 4.92 -14.51 7.27
C LEU A 102 3.54 -14.65 7.92
N TYR A 103 2.92 -13.52 8.27
CA TYR A 103 1.57 -13.51 8.83
C TYR A 103 0.56 -14.14 7.87
N LEU A 104 0.62 -13.78 6.58
CA LEU A 104 -0.26 -14.36 5.56
C LEU A 104 -0.03 -15.85 5.34
N GLN A 105 1.23 -16.31 5.38
CA GLN A 105 1.57 -17.74 5.26
C GLN A 105 0.97 -18.57 6.41
N GLU A 106 0.85 -18.00 7.61
CA GLU A 106 0.28 -18.69 8.77
C GLU A 106 -1.26 -18.59 8.83
N HIS A 107 -1.82 -17.45 8.45
CA HIS A 107 -3.22 -17.12 8.73
C HIS A 107 -4.14 -17.04 7.50
N SER A 108 -3.60 -17.19 6.29
CA SER A 108 -4.37 -17.02 5.05
C SER A 108 -4.11 -18.09 4.00
N LYS A 109 -5.00 -18.12 3.00
CA LYS A 109 -4.82 -18.84 1.72
C LYS A 109 -4.64 -17.89 0.54
N VAL A 110 -4.52 -16.60 0.81
CA VAL A 110 -4.12 -15.61 -0.20
C VAL A 110 -2.82 -16.05 -0.85
N ARG A 111 -2.77 -15.92 -2.17
CA ARG A 111 -1.55 -16.10 -2.95
C ARG A 111 -0.66 -14.87 -2.79
N ALA A 112 0.40 -15.05 -2.03
CA ALA A 112 1.50 -14.11 -1.82
C ALA A 112 2.84 -14.86 -1.94
N PRO A 113 3.95 -14.19 -2.27
CA PRO A 113 5.28 -14.81 -2.24
C PRO A 113 5.61 -15.39 -0.86
N LYS A 114 6.23 -16.57 -0.82
CA LYS A 114 6.81 -17.07 0.43
C LYS A 114 8.06 -16.28 0.80
N LEU A 115 8.16 -15.84 2.06
CA LEU A 115 9.41 -15.29 2.58
C LEU A 115 10.42 -16.41 2.85
N TYR A 116 11.64 -16.27 2.34
CA TYR A 116 12.74 -17.21 2.58
C TYR A 116 13.77 -16.66 3.56
N ALA A 117 14.13 -15.38 3.48
CA ALA A 117 15.03 -14.76 4.45
C ALA A 117 14.79 -13.25 4.57
N ALA A 118 15.09 -12.70 5.74
CA ALA A 118 15.16 -11.25 5.98
C ALA A 118 16.32 -10.93 6.92
N PHE A 119 17.18 -9.98 6.56
CA PHE A 119 18.34 -9.61 7.38
C PHE A 119 18.82 -8.19 7.08
N ILE A 120 19.60 -7.63 8.01
CA ILE A 120 20.29 -6.35 7.83
C ILE A 120 21.73 -6.64 7.45
N ASN A 121 22.21 -6.05 6.36
CA ASN A 121 23.59 -6.20 5.93
C ASN A 121 24.49 -5.29 6.79
N PRO A 122 25.46 -5.85 7.54
CA PRO A 122 26.28 -5.08 8.47
C PRO A 122 27.23 -4.08 7.78
N THR A 123 27.42 -4.18 6.47
CA THR A 123 28.36 -3.34 5.71
C THR A 123 27.72 -2.05 5.22
N ASN A 124 26.44 -2.08 4.84
CA ASN A 124 25.74 -0.94 4.27
C ASN A 124 24.46 -0.54 5.04
N ASP A 125 24.12 -1.28 6.11
CA ASP A 125 22.95 -1.08 6.96
C ASP A 125 21.59 -1.20 6.23
N LEU A 126 21.58 -1.73 5.01
CA LEU A 126 20.36 -1.97 4.24
C LEU A 126 19.73 -3.31 4.62
N CYS A 127 18.41 -3.35 4.55
CA CYS A 127 17.63 -4.56 4.72
C CYS A 127 17.53 -5.33 3.41
N TYR A 128 17.74 -6.63 3.50
CA TYR A 128 17.60 -7.58 2.41
C TYR A 128 16.43 -8.50 2.71
N MET A 129 15.52 -8.64 1.76
CA MET A 129 14.42 -9.59 1.80
C MET A 129 14.53 -10.55 0.62
N VAL A 130 14.64 -11.84 0.91
CA VAL A 130 14.69 -12.92 -0.07
C VAL A 130 13.36 -13.65 -0.03
N MET A 131 12.68 -13.73 -1.17
CA MET A 131 11.36 -14.33 -1.27
C MET A 131 11.21 -15.16 -2.56
N GLU A 132 10.10 -15.88 -2.65
CA GLU A 132 9.71 -16.65 -3.83
C GLU A 132 9.64 -15.79 -5.09
N PHE A 133 10.24 -16.28 -6.18
CA PHE A 133 9.95 -15.77 -7.51
C PHE A 133 8.64 -16.38 -8.00
N ILE A 134 7.67 -15.51 -8.30
CA ILE A 134 6.39 -15.91 -8.87
C ILE A 134 6.52 -15.88 -10.40
N GLU A 135 6.37 -17.04 -11.02
CA GLU A 135 6.30 -17.15 -12.49
C GLU A 135 4.99 -16.53 -13.01
N GLY A 136 5.10 -15.76 -14.09
CA GLY A 136 3.96 -15.06 -14.70
C GLY A 136 4.38 -13.67 -15.16
N ASP A 137 3.41 -12.93 -15.69
CA ASP A 137 3.59 -11.57 -16.16
C ASP A 137 2.92 -10.60 -15.20
N THR A 138 3.62 -9.53 -14.82
CA THR A 138 2.94 -8.37 -14.22
C THR A 138 2.02 -7.75 -15.24
N LEU A 139 0.82 -7.35 -14.80
CA LEU A 139 -0.07 -6.57 -15.63
C LEU A 139 0.44 -5.14 -15.78
N ASP A 140 0.06 -4.53 -16.89
CA ASP A 140 0.04 -3.09 -17.12
C ASP A 140 -1.23 -2.77 -17.93
N MET A 141 -1.47 -1.49 -18.23
CA MET A 141 -2.67 -1.10 -18.97
C MET A 141 -2.74 -1.75 -20.36
N ASP A 142 -1.63 -1.78 -21.09
CA ASP A 142 -1.58 -2.31 -22.45
C ASP A 142 -1.82 -3.82 -22.47
N LYS A 143 -1.16 -4.56 -21.55
CA LYS A 143 -1.38 -5.99 -21.36
C LYS A 143 -2.81 -6.30 -20.96
N TRP A 144 -3.40 -5.50 -20.06
CA TRP A 144 -4.79 -5.68 -19.65
C TRP A 144 -5.76 -5.52 -20.82
N LEU A 145 -5.59 -4.47 -21.62
CA LEU A 145 -6.42 -4.18 -22.78
C LEU A 145 -6.21 -5.18 -23.93
N ALA A 146 -5.07 -5.86 -23.98
CA ALA A 146 -4.79 -6.91 -24.95
C ALA A 146 -5.45 -8.26 -24.62
N LEU A 147 -5.93 -8.46 -23.39
CA LEU A 147 -6.65 -9.66 -22.99
C LEU A 147 -8.05 -9.69 -23.60
N ASP A 148 -8.54 -10.88 -23.95
CA ASP A 148 -9.93 -11.05 -24.32
C ASP A 148 -10.88 -10.90 -23.11
N ASP A 149 -12.17 -10.74 -23.40
CA ASP A 149 -13.20 -10.46 -22.41
C ASP A 149 -13.35 -11.58 -21.37
N GLU A 150 -13.12 -12.83 -21.77
CA GLU A 150 -13.20 -14.01 -20.91
C GLU A 150 -12.02 -14.02 -19.93
N ALA A 151 -10.80 -13.79 -20.40
CA ALA A 151 -9.60 -13.68 -19.58
C ALA A 151 -9.73 -12.54 -18.55
N GLN A 152 -10.18 -11.36 -18.98
CA GLN A 152 -10.43 -10.24 -18.06
C GLN A 152 -11.47 -10.60 -16.99
N THR A 153 -12.55 -11.29 -17.39
CA THR A 153 -13.60 -11.74 -16.45
C THR A 153 -13.05 -12.72 -15.41
N ILE A 154 -12.27 -13.70 -15.84
CA ILE A 154 -11.63 -14.68 -14.95
C ILE A 154 -10.66 -13.98 -14.00
N ILE A 155 -9.77 -13.12 -14.51
CA ILE A 155 -8.77 -12.42 -13.68
C ILE A 155 -9.46 -11.53 -12.64
N CYS A 156 -10.50 -10.78 -13.01
CA CYS A 156 -11.27 -9.99 -12.04
C CYS A 156 -11.91 -10.87 -10.96
N SER A 157 -12.47 -12.03 -11.33
CA SER A 157 -13.02 -12.99 -10.36
C SER A 157 -11.95 -13.49 -9.38
N LYS A 158 -10.79 -13.90 -9.89
CA LYS A 158 -9.67 -14.37 -9.05
C LYS A 158 -9.13 -13.26 -8.15
N LEU A 159 -9.02 -12.03 -8.65
CA LEU A 159 -8.61 -10.89 -7.84
C LEU A 159 -9.57 -10.69 -6.65
N SER A 160 -10.88 -10.69 -6.92
CA SER A 160 -11.87 -10.55 -5.86
C SER A 160 -11.84 -11.72 -4.86
N GLU A 161 -11.58 -12.95 -5.31
CA GLU A 161 -11.34 -14.09 -4.42
C GLU A 161 -10.14 -13.87 -3.52
N GLN A 162 -9.01 -13.36 -4.03
CA GLN A 162 -7.84 -13.04 -3.21
C GLN A 162 -8.16 -11.96 -2.16
N LEU A 163 -8.86 -10.89 -2.55
CA LEU A 163 -9.24 -9.82 -1.62
C LEU A 163 -10.25 -10.31 -0.57
N LYS A 164 -11.16 -11.22 -0.91
CA LYS A 164 -12.02 -11.90 0.08
C LYS A 164 -11.23 -12.73 1.06
N LEU A 165 -10.30 -13.56 0.58
CA LEU A 165 -9.45 -14.38 1.43
C LEU A 165 -8.67 -13.50 2.40
N LEU A 166 -8.12 -12.39 1.92
CA LEU A 166 -7.41 -11.41 2.76
C LEU A 166 -8.29 -10.86 3.87
N ARG A 167 -9.50 -10.40 3.53
CA ARG A 167 -10.44 -9.77 4.46
C ARG A 167 -11.12 -10.74 5.40
N SER A 168 -11.10 -12.03 5.09
CA SER A 168 -11.67 -13.08 5.96
C SER A 168 -10.80 -13.40 7.17
N ILE A 169 -9.54 -12.95 7.18
CA ILE A 169 -8.67 -13.07 8.34
C ILE A 169 -9.23 -12.21 9.48
N PRO A 170 -9.47 -12.77 10.68
CA PRO A 170 -10.00 -12.01 11.80
C PRO A 170 -8.97 -10.98 12.30
N CYS A 171 -9.44 -9.76 12.56
CA CYS A 171 -8.62 -8.70 13.15
C CYS A 171 -8.14 -9.06 14.57
N GLU A 172 -6.93 -8.62 14.93
CA GLU A 172 -6.28 -8.84 16.24
C GLU A 172 -6.90 -8.00 17.40
N GLY A 173 -8.11 -7.47 17.20
CA GLY A 173 -8.85 -6.72 18.20
C GLY A 173 -10.02 -5.93 17.61
N GLU A 174 -11.04 -5.67 18.43
CA GLU A 174 -12.13 -4.76 18.06
C GLU A 174 -11.61 -3.32 17.97
N GLY A 175 -11.98 -2.59 16.91
CA GLY A 175 -11.64 -1.17 16.76
C GLY A 175 -10.15 -0.85 16.49
N TYR A 176 -9.34 -1.87 16.17
CA TYR A 176 -7.91 -1.71 15.94
C TYR A 176 -7.58 -1.36 14.48
N TYR A 177 -6.77 -0.32 14.26
CA TYR A 177 -6.25 0.09 12.95
C TYR A 177 -4.73 0.21 13.01
N GLY A 178 -4.03 -0.65 12.29
CA GLY A 178 -2.57 -0.75 12.28
C GLY A 178 -2.09 -1.91 11.42
N ARG A 179 -0.80 -2.23 11.49
CA ARG A 179 -0.24 -3.46 10.90
C ARG A 179 -0.56 -4.69 11.75
N VAL A 180 -0.16 -5.86 11.28
CA VAL A 180 -0.16 -7.10 12.07
C VAL A 180 0.72 -6.96 13.31
N TYR A 181 0.44 -7.78 14.33
CA TYR A 181 1.08 -7.72 15.65
C TYR A 181 0.98 -6.38 16.36
N ARG A 182 -0.15 -5.68 16.18
CA ARG A 182 -0.45 -4.42 16.88
C ARG A 182 0.55 -3.26 16.65
N GLN A 183 1.14 -3.15 15.46
CA GLN A 183 2.15 -2.12 15.13
C GLN A 183 1.61 -0.95 14.28
N GLY A 184 2.30 0.19 14.32
CA GLY A 184 2.05 1.32 13.43
C GLY A 184 2.68 1.14 12.05
N TRP A 185 2.25 1.91 11.07
CA TRP A 185 2.81 1.89 9.70
C TRP A 185 4.02 2.81 9.54
N SER A 186 4.86 2.51 8.55
CA SER A 186 5.70 3.58 7.98
C SER A 186 4.82 4.64 7.33
N PRO A 187 5.33 5.86 7.08
CA PRO A 187 4.52 6.95 6.53
C PRO A 187 3.65 6.57 5.32
N LEU A 188 2.33 6.44 5.55
CA LEU A 188 1.31 6.24 4.52
C LEU A 188 0.80 7.59 4.02
N SER A 189 0.37 7.63 2.76
CA SER A 189 0.00 8.86 2.07
C SER A 189 -1.12 9.68 2.73
N PHE A 190 -2.07 9.00 3.38
CA PHE A 190 -3.25 9.57 4.04
C PHE A 190 -3.13 9.69 5.57
N LEU A 191 -1.94 9.42 6.11
CA LEU A 191 -1.63 9.54 7.55
C LEU A 191 -0.30 10.26 7.81
N ARG A 192 0.41 10.74 6.77
CA ARG A 192 1.72 11.38 6.88
C ARG A 192 1.60 12.86 7.29
N ILE A 193 2.51 13.33 8.15
CA ILE A 193 2.63 14.76 8.45
C ILE A 193 4.10 15.19 8.33
N ARG A 194 5.01 14.54 9.06
CA ARG A 194 6.43 14.95 9.12
C ARG A 194 7.46 13.88 8.79
N TYR A 195 7.01 12.66 8.45
CA TYR A 195 7.90 11.50 8.27
C TYR A 195 8.82 11.26 9.49
N LYS A 196 8.41 11.64 10.71
CA LYS A 196 9.29 11.51 11.89
C LYS A 196 9.01 10.26 12.73
N GLU A 197 7.83 9.67 12.57
CA GLU A 197 7.29 8.69 13.50
C GLU A 197 6.50 7.62 12.74
N MET A 198 6.38 6.44 13.34
CA MET A 198 5.45 5.41 12.90
C MET A 198 4.01 5.88 13.14
N LEU A 199 3.10 5.46 12.27
CA LEU A 199 1.73 5.94 12.25
C LEU A 199 0.81 4.96 12.96
N GLY A 200 0.22 5.40 14.07
CA GLY A 200 -0.59 4.54 14.91
C GLY A 200 0.24 3.49 15.67
N PRO A 201 -0.36 2.36 16.06
CA PRO A 201 -1.73 1.97 15.73
C PRO A 201 -2.78 2.86 16.40
N TYR A 202 -4.00 2.83 15.89
CA TYR A 202 -5.17 3.51 16.45
C TYR A 202 -6.12 2.48 17.06
N ASN A 203 -6.65 2.80 18.24
CA ASN A 203 -7.51 1.86 18.99
C ASN A 203 -9.01 2.14 18.82
N THR A 204 -9.36 3.19 18.07
CA THR A 204 -10.74 3.53 17.73
C THR A 204 -10.82 4.06 16.30
N PHE A 205 -12.01 3.96 15.71
CA PHE A 205 -12.28 4.51 14.37
C PHE A 205 -12.14 6.04 14.38
N ASP A 206 -12.59 6.70 15.45
CA ASP A 206 -12.51 8.14 15.61
C ASP A 206 -11.06 8.65 15.69
N ASP A 207 -10.17 7.91 16.35
CA ASP A 207 -8.74 8.23 16.38
C ASP A 207 -8.13 8.10 14.98
N PHE A 208 -8.44 7.03 14.26
CA PHE A 208 -7.97 6.80 12.89
C PHE A 208 -8.45 7.92 11.93
N ILE A 209 -9.75 8.22 11.92
CA ILE A 209 -10.30 9.29 11.08
C ILE A 209 -9.78 10.67 11.50
N SER A 210 -9.54 10.89 12.79
CA SER A 210 -8.91 12.13 13.26
C SER A 210 -7.47 12.26 12.77
N ALA A 211 -6.69 11.17 12.74
CA ALA A 211 -5.35 11.19 12.17
C ALA A 211 -5.38 11.47 10.66
N MET A 212 -6.31 10.85 9.91
CA MET A 212 -6.52 11.16 8.48
C MET A 212 -6.89 12.63 8.27
N TYR A 213 -7.75 13.20 9.11
CA TYR A 213 -8.13 14.60 9.05
C TYR A 213 -6.93 15.52 9.27
N VAL A 214 -6.09 15.25 10.29
CA VAL A 214 -4.91 16.08 10.57
C VAL A 214 -3.90 15.98 9.43
N CYS A 215 -3.66 14.79 8.88
CA CYS A 215 -2.85 14.61 7.66
C CYS A 215 -3.38 15.46 6.51
N THR A 216 -4.69 15.40 6.27
CA THR A 216 -5.35 16.12 5.18
C THR A 216 -5.27 17.63 5.37
N GLU A 217 -5.60 18.14 6.56
CA GLU A 217 -5.52 19.57 6.87
C GLU A 217 -4.08 20.08 6.74
N HIS A 218 -3.09 19.29 7.15
CA HIS A 218 -1.68 19.59 6.97
C HIS A 218 -1.25 19.63 5.50
N ASP A 219 -1.64 18.63 4.70
CA ASP A 219 -1.26 18.59 3.28
C ASP A 219 -1.90 19.75 2.50
N LEU A 220 -3.18 20.05 2.74
CA LEU A 220 -3.85 21.25 2.20
C LEU A 220 -3.17 22.55 2.66
N ALA A 221 -2.74 22.62 3.92
CA ALA A 221 -2.04 23.79 4.45
C ALA A 221 -0.65 23.99 3.85
N THR A 222 -0.06 22.98 3.22
CA THR A 222 1.35 23.01 2.76
C THR A 222 1.54 22.72 1.27
N GLN A 223 0.47 22.57 0.50
CA GLN A 223 0.54 22.27 -0.94
C GLN A 223 0.60 23.50 -1.85
N ASN A 224 0.25 24.69 -1.35
CA ASN A 224 0.18 25.92 -2.13
C ASN A 224 0.64 27.15 -1.32
N LEU A 225 0.95 28.23 -2.05
CA LEU A 225 1.53 29.47 -1.49
C LEU A 225 0.49 30.45 -0.90
N ALA A 226 -0.80 30.14 -0.92
CA ALA A 226 -1.82 31.04 -0.37
C ALA A 226 -1.69 31.15 1.17
N ASP A 227 -2.07 32.29 1.75
CA ASP A 227 -2.04 32.48 3.21
C ASP A 227 -3.23 31.83 3.91
N GLU A 228 -4.34 31.62 3.18
CA GLU A 228 -5.57 31.02 3.66
C GLU A 228 -5.92 29.75 2.86
N PHE A 229 -6.84 28.96 3.39
CA PHE A 229 -7.45 27.85 2.65
C PHE A 229 -8.37 28.39 1.56
N PHE A 230 -8.41 27.72 0.41
CA PHE A 230 -9.41 28.02 -0.61
C PHE A 230 -10.82 27.63 -0.12
N PRO A 231 -11.89 28.31 -0.58
CA PRO A 231 -13.25 28.02 -0.13
C PRO A 231 -13.64 26.53 -0.26
N GLU A 232 -13.21 25.86 -1.33
CA GLU A 232 -13.47 24.45 -1.58
C GLU A 232 -12.73 23.55 -0.57
N GLU A 233 -11.51 23.91 -0.17
CA GLU A 233 -10.75 23.19 0.88
C GLU A 233 -11.43 23.33 2.25
N VAL A 234 -11.95 24.52 2.56
CA VAL A 234 -12.73 24.78 3.78
C VAL A 234 -14.00 23.94 3.81
N GLU A 235 -14.74 23.91 2.70
CA GLU A 235 -15.94 23.10 2.56
C GLU A 235 -15.63 21.61 2.75
N PHE A 236 -14.59 21.11 2.07
CA PHE A 236 -14.13 19.73 2.17
C PHE A 236 -13.77 19.35 3.61
N LEU A 237 -12.89 20.12 4.26
CA LEU A 237 -12.47 19.89 5.65
C LEU A 237 -13.66 19.95 6.62
N SER A 238 -14.64 20.83 6.39
CA SER A 238 -15.82 20.93 7.26
C SER A 238 -16.70 19.67 7.25
N LYS A 239 -16.71 18.94 6.12
CA LYS A 239 -17.51 17.72 5.92
C LYS A 239 -16.75 16.45 6.29
N PHE A 240 -15.42 16.49 6.32
CA PHE A 240 -14.54 15.32 6.43
C PHE A 240 -14.94 14.30 7.50
N LYS A 241 -14.90 14.69 8.77
CA LYS A 241 -15.22 13.77 9.88
C LYS A 241 -16.69 13.36 9.87
N HIS A 242 -17.58 14.22 9.38
CA HIS A 242 -19.01 13.93 9.31
C HIS A 242 -19.33 12.87 8.26
N VAL A 243 -18.74 12.99 7.07
CA VAL A 243 -18.93 12.04 5.97
C VAL A 243 -18.29 10.70 6.32
N LEU A 244 -17.00 10.69 6.69
CA LEU A 244 -16.33 9.44 7.03
C LEU A 244 -16.86 8.79 8.32
N GLY A 245 -17.29 9.59 9.30
CA GLY A 245 -17.89 9.10 10.56
C GLY A 245 -19.22 8.36 10.37
N LYS A 246 -19.90 8.55 9.24
CA LYS A 246 -21.17 7.86 8.90
C LYS A 246 -20.97 6.54 8.17
N THR A 247 -19.74 6.20 7.81
CA THR A 247 -19.47 5.00 7.02
C THR A 247 -19.86 3.73 7.77
N ARG A 248 -20.54 2.83 7.07
CA ARG A 248 -20.91 1.50 7.61
C ARG A 248 -19.74 0.52 7.60
N GLY A 249 -18.63 0.86 6.93
CA GLY A 249 -17.43 0.03 6.77
C GLY A 249 -16.35 0.28 7.82
N PHE A 250 -16.69 0.72 9.03
CA PHE A 250 -15.68 1.03 10.06
C PHE A 250 -14.94 -0.22 10.56
N LYS A 251 -15.53 -1.42 10.44
CA LYS A 251 -14.89 -2.66 10.92
C LYS A 251 -13.50 -2.82 10.24
N PRO A 252 -12.42 -2.96 11.04
CA PRO A 252 -11.10 -3.17 10.48
C PRO A 252 -11.00 -4.53 9.80
N VAL A 253 -10.49 -4.53 8.58
CA VAL A 253 -10.17 -5.71 7.79
C VAL A 253 -8.79 -5.55 7.18
N LEU A 254 -8.09 -6.65 6.97
CA LEU A 254 -6.80 -6.60 6.32
C LEU A 254 -6.98 -6.15 4.88
N THR A 255 -6.33 -5.04 4.53
CA THR A 255 -6.55 -4.30 3.28
C THR A 255 -5.24 -4.18 2.52
N PHE A 256 -5.28 -4.49 1.22
CA PHE A 256 -4.14 -4.34 0.32
C PHE A 256 -4.21 -2.96 -0.36
N LEU A 257 -3.39 -2.01 0.11
CA LEU A 257 -3.46 -0.61 -0.30
C LEU A 257 -2.78 -0.31 -1.64
N ASP A 258 -1.70 -1.01 -2.00
CA ASP A 258 -0.93 -0.73 -3.22
C ASP A 258 -1.43 -1.57 -4.42
N LEU A 259 -2.75 -1.54 -4.66
CA LEU A 259 -3.41 -2.34 -5.69
C LEU A 259 -3.23 -1.78 -7.09
N LYS A 260 -1.98 -1.70 -7.57
CA LYS A 260 -1.63 -1.26 -8.93
C LYS A 260 -1.35 -2.46 -9.86
N TRP A 261 -1.42 -2.23 -11.17
CA TRP A 261 -1.21 -3.27 -12.19
C TRP A 261 0.11 -4.05 -11.99
N ASP A 262 1.20 -3.34 -11.74
CA ASP A 262 2.53 -3.95 -11.56
C ASP A 262 2.63 -4.87 -10.34
N ASN A 263 1.69 -4.77 -9.39
CA ASN A 263 1.62 -5.62 -8.21
C ASN A 263 0.70 -6.84 -8.40
N LEU A 264 0.18 -7.05 -9.62
CA LEU A 264 -0.63 -8.20 -10.02
C LEU A 264 0.18 -9.06 -10.99
N ILE A 265 0.67 -10.21 -10.53
CA ILE A 265 1.25 -11.22 -11.43
C ILE A 265 0.15 -12.17 -11.86
N VAL A 266 -0.06 -12.27 -13.18
CA VAL A 266 -0.98 -13.21 -13.79
C VAL A 266 -0.24 -14.31 -14.54
N ARG A 267 -0.78 -15.53 -14.49
CA ARG A 267 -0.23 -16.67 -15.23
C ARG A 267 -1.35 -17.48 -15.86
N PRO A 268 -1.35 -17.69 -17.19
CA PRO A 268 -2.35 -18.53 -17.82
C PRO A 268 -2.16 -19.99 -17.42
N ILE A 269 -3.26 -20.65 -17.08
CA ILE A 269 -3.33 -22.09 -16.87
C ILE A 269 -3.83 -22.70 -18.17
N LYS A 270 -2.97 -23.48 -18.82
CA LYS A 270 -3.31 -24.19 -20.05
C LYS A 270 -4.13 -25.45 -19.77
N GLY A 271 -5.01 -25.80 -20.70
CA GLY A 271 -5.74 -27.06 -20.70
C GLY A 271 -4.84 -28.28 -20.95
N GLU A 272 -5.42 -29.47 -20.90
CA GLU A 272 -4.71 -30.75 -21.14
C GLU A 272 -4.11 -30.84 -22.55
N ASP A 273 -4.66 -30.09 -23.51
CA ASP A 273 -4.18 -29.99 -24.89
C ASP A 273 -2.99 -29.03 -25.07
N GLY A 274 -2.63 -28.26 -24.04
CA GLY A 274 -1.45 -27.37 -24.02
C GLY A 274 -1.56 -26.11 -24.91
N GLU A 275 -2.71 -25.90 -25.56
CA GLU A 275 -2.91 -24.81 -26.51
C GLU A 275 -3.94 -23.79 -25.99
N ALA A 276 -5.07 -24.24 -25.45
CA ALA A 276 -6.11 -23.34 -24.95
C ALA A 276 -5.84 -22.90 -23.50
N ILE A 277 -5.99 -21.60 -23.22
CA ILE A 277 -6.01 -21.07 -21.85
C ILE A 277 -7.37 -21.46 -21.24
N LYS A 278 -7.33 -22.18 -20.11
CA LYS A 278 -8.52 -22.67 -19.42
C LYS A 278 -8.87 -21.84 -18.18
N ASP A 279 -7.86 -21.30 -17.51
CA ASP A 279 -8.01 -20.50 -16.29
C ASP A 279 -6.81 -19.57 -16.15
N TRP A 280 -6.84 -18.71 -15.14
CA TRP A 280 -5.75 -17.82 -14.78
C TRP A 280 -5.42 -17.95 -13.30
N GLU A 281 -4.13 -17.89 -12.99
CA GLU A 281 -3.67 -17.60 -11.63
C GLU A 281 -3.40 -16.11 -11.48
N ILE A 282 -3.68 -15.59 -10.29
CA ILE A 282 -3.28 -14.26 -9.87
C ILE A 282 -2.54 -14.36 -8.54
N THR A 283 -1.44 -13.63 -8.43
CA THR A 283 -0.67 -13.48 -7.18
C THR A 283 -0.44 -12.00 -6.92
N LEU A 284 -0.75 -11.57 -5.70
CA LEU A 284 -0.49 -10.19 -5.26
C LEU A 284 0.92 -10.11 -4.67
N ILE A 285 1.66 -9.06 -5.01
CA ILE A 285 3.03 -8.81 -4.53
C ILE A 285 3.16 -7.39 -3.96
N ASP A 286 4.26 -7.09 -3.27
CA ASP A 286 4.51 -5.76 -2.69
C ASP A 286 3.53 -5.41 -1.56
N TRP A 287 3.65 -6.15 -0.45
CA TRP A 287 2.71 -6.12 0.68
C TRP A 287 3.00 -5.06 1.76
N HIS A 288 3.94 -4.14 1.50
CA HIS A 288 4.50 -3.26 2.55
C HIS A 288 3.47 -2.30 3.19
N ASP A 289 2.48 -1.83 2.44
CA ASP A 289 1.45 -0.91 2.92
C ASP A 289 0.22 -1.62 3.51
N CYS A 290 0.22 -2.96 3.58
CA CYS A 290 -0.94 -3.71 4.05
C CYS A 290 -1.19 -3.51 5.56
N GLY A 291 -2.46 -3.51 5.96
CA GLY A 291 -2.84 -3.42 7.37
C GLY A 291 -4.33 -3.49 7.62
N TRP A 292 -4.69 -3.48 8.90
CA TRP A 292 -6.05 -3.41 9.40
C TRP A 292 -6.60 -2.00 9.21
N LEU A 293 -7.51 -1.87 8.25
CA LEU A 293 -8.06 -0.59 7.81
C LEU A 293 -9.59 -0.70 7.71
N PRO A 294 -10.32 0.44 7.77
CA PRO A 294 -11.74 0.43 7.47
C PRO A 294 -11.98 -0.22 6.12
N ALA A 295 -13.01 -1.04 6.06
CA ALA A 295 -13.25 -1.96 4.99
C ALA A 295 -13.53 -1.26 3.63
N PHE A 296 -13.94 0.03 3.63
CA PHE A 296 -14.04 0.86 2.42
C PHE A 296 -12.69 1.25 1.81
N MET A 297 -11.58 1.20 2.56
CA MET A 297 -10.25 1.59 2.07
C MET A 297 -9.77 0.68 0.94
N GLN A 298 -10.24 -0.57 0.87
CA GLN A 298 -9.93 -1.46 -0.25
C GLN A 298 -10.48 -0.94 -1.58
N PHE A 299 -11.67 -0.33 -1.56
CA PHE A 299 -12.31 0.26 -2.75
C PHE A 299 -11.56 1.51 -3.15
N ALA A 300 -11.31 2.39 -2.19
CA ALA A 300 -10.58 3.61 -2.45
C ALA A 300 -9.16 3.32 -2.98
N ALA A 301 -8.53 2.20 -2.60
CA ALA A 301 -7.25 1.75 -3.14
C ALA A 301 -7.36 1.30 -4.60
N LEU A 302 -8.39 0.52 -4.94
CA LEU A 302 -8.68 0.14 -6.33
C LEU A 302 -8.93 1.38 -7.19
N GLU A 303 -9.72 2.34 -6.72
CA GLU A 303 -9.95 3.63 -7.39
C GLU A 303 -8.66 4.44 -7.54
N ALA A 304 -7.71 4.29 -6.61
CA ALA A 304 -6.45 5.04 -6.69
C ALA A 304 -5.45 4.54 -7.69
N ARG A 305 -5.29 3.22 -7.70
CA ARG A 305 -4.08 2.58 -8.23
C ARG A 305 -4.32 1.94 -9.59
N ILE A 306 -5.58 1.70 -9.96
CA ILE A 306 -5.96 1.23 -11.30
C ILE A 306 -6.64 2.38 -12.04
N MET A 307 -5.98 2.87 -13.09
CA MET A 307 -6.51 3.93 -13.94
C MET A 307 -6.96 3.30 -15.27
N LEU A 308 -8.27 3.26 -15.48
CA LEU A 308 -8.92 2.90 -16.75
C LEU A 308 -9.89 4.03 -17.13
N PHE A 309 -10.38 4.01 -18.36
CA PHE A 309 -11.31 5.03 -18.85
C PHE A 309 -12.48 4.40 -19.61
N GLY A 310 -13.62 5.09 -19.60
CA GLY A 310 -14.78 4.73 -20.42
C GLY A 310 -15.36 3.35 -20.08
N GLU A 311 -15.63 2.56 -21.12
CA GLU A 311 -16.29 1.26 -20.98
C GLU A 311 -15.40 0.22 -20.26
N ASP A 312 -14.09 0.29 -20.45
CA ASP A 312 -13.15 -0.66 -19.84
C ASP A 312 -13.09 -0.49 -18.32
N ASP A 313 -13.10 0.76 -17.83
CA ASP A 313 -13.22 1.03 -16.40
C ASP A 313 -14.55 0.49 -15.86
N ALA A 314 -15.67 0.86 -16.47
CA ALA A 314 -16.99 0.40 -16.03
C ALA A 314 -17.08 -1.13 -15.94
N LYS A 315 -16.55 -1.85 -16.94
CA LYS A 315 -16.48 -3.32 -16.94
C LYS A 315 -15.57 -3.86 -15.84
N PHE A 316 -14.36 -3.33 -15.70
CA PHE A 316 -13.41 -3.77 -14.68
C PHE A 316 -14.01 -3.61 -13.28
N ARG A 317 -14.50 -2.41 -12.96
CA ARG A 317 -15.14 -2.08 -11.68
C ARG A 317 -16.32 -2.99 -11.41
N GLN A 318 -17.21 -3.15 -12.39
CA GLN A 318 -18.37 -4.03 -12.26
C GLN A 318 -17.95 -5.47 -11.93
N ARG A 319 -16.95 -6.03 -12.62
CA ARG A 319 -16.49 -7.41 -12.42
C ARG A 319 -15.81 -7.62 -11.06
N VAL A 320 -14.95 -6.68 -10.66
CA VAL A 320 -14.26 -6.76 -9.38
C VAL A 320 -15.26 -6.57 -8.24
N TYR A 321 -16.12 -5.56 -8.32
CA TYR A 321 -17.11 -5.23 -7.29
C TYR A 321 -18.28 -6.21 -7.18
N ALA A 322 -18.72 -6.84 -8.27
CA ALA A 322 -19.79 -7.85 -8.24
C ALA A 322 -19.47 -9.01 -7.28
N ASN A 323 -18.19 -9.23 -7.02
CA ASN A 323 -17.74 -10.26 -6.12
C ASN A 323 -17.64 -9.77 -4.67
N PHE A 324 -17.58 -8.48 -4.34
CA PHE A 324 -17.60 -8.05 -2.94
C PHE A 324 -19.01 -8.24 -2.35
N GLU A 325 -19.11 -8.99 -1.24
CA GLU A 325 -20.40 -9.31 -0.59
C GLU A 325 -21.04 -8.09 0.08
N GLU A 326 -20.21 -7.12 0.46
CA GLU A 326 -20.64 -5.86 1.00
C GLU A 326 -20.96 -4.94 -0.18
N ALA A 327 -22.22 -4.49 -0.25
CA ALA A 327 -22.63 -3.45 -1.17
C ALA A 327 -21.96 -2.13 -0.78
N TYR A 328 -20.68 -1.98 -1.09
CA TYR A 328 -20.07 -0.67 -1.27
C TYR A 328 -20.59 -0.13 -2.61
N THR A 329 -21.89 0.10 -2.67
CA THR A 329 -22.47 0.99 -3.69
C THR A 329 -21.66 2.27 -3.62
N TYR A 330 -21.07 2.74 -4.73
CA TYR A 330 -20.34 4.02 -4.81
C TYR A 330 -20.92 5.06 -3.83
N THR A 331 -20.35 5.11 -2.63
CA THR A 331 -21.04 5.76 -1.51
C THR A 331 -20.67 7.22 -1.50
N GLU A 332 -21.42 8.04 -0.77
CA GLU A 332 -21.07 9.45 -0.54
C GLU A 332 -19.63 9.58 0.00
N GLU A 333 -19.15 8.60 0.77
CA GLU A 333 -17.79 8.56 1.31
C GLU A 333 -16.72 8.24 0.26
N LEU A 334 -16.96 7.33 -0.68
CA LEU A 334 -16.00 7.05 -1.76
C LEU A 334 -15.86 8.25 -2.69
N LYS A 335 -16.99 8.84 -3.08
CA LYS A 335 -16.99 10.09 -3.84
C LYS A 335 -16.26 11.20 -3.07
N PHE A 336 -16.49 11.31 -1.76
CA PHE A 336 -15.80 12.29 -0.93
C PHE A 336 -14.28 12.06 -0.89
N LEU A 337 -13.81 10.82 -0.78
CA LEU A 337 -12.39 10.49 -0.86
C LEU A 337 -11.79 10.76 -2.25
N GLU A 338 -12.55 10.52 -3.32
CA GLU A 338 -12.18 10.85 -4.70
C GLU A 338 -12.08 12.37 -4.91
N ASP A 339 -13.10 13.12 -4.50
CA ASP A 339 -13.13 14.59 -4.54
C ASP A 339 -11.91 15.16 -3.77
N GLY A 340 -11.59 14.55 -2.63
CA GLY A 340 -10.42 14.88 -1.83
C GLY A 340 -9.09 14.78 -2.60
N ARG A 341 -8.97 13.91 -3.62
CA ARG A 341 -7.74 13.81 -4.43
C ARG A 341 -7.53 15.01 -5.34
N TYR A 342 -8.61 15.59 -5.84
CA TYR A 342 -8.54 16.81 -6.65
C TYR A 342 -8.08 18.00 -5.81
N HIS A 343 -8.42 17.98 -4.51
CA HIS A 343 -8.05 19.05 -3.59
C HIS A 343 -6.69 18.86 -2.94
N ALA A 344 -6.32 17.62 -2.60
CA ALA A 344 -5.13 17.33 -1.80
C ALA A 344 -4.29 16.26 -2.52
N ASN A 345 -3.34 16.73 -3.34
CA ASN A 345 -2.44 15.85 -4.10
C ASN A 345 -1.87 14.78 -3.16
N TYR A 346 -2.15 13.51 -3.47
CA TYR A 346 -1.67 12.33 -2.75
C TYR A 346 -2.23 12.09 -1.33
N THR A 347 -3.34 12.71 -0.93
CA THR A 347 -3.86 12.59 0.46
C THR A 347 -4.81 11.41 0.65
N PHE A 348 -5.31 10.80 -0.43
CA PHE A 348 -6.20 9.64 -0.35
C PHE A 348 -5.63 8.50 -1.20
N ILE A 349 -4.72 7.75 -0.56
CA ILE A 349 -4.16 6.43 -0.92
C ILE A 349 -2.92 6.43 -1.80
#